data_AF-A0A1F6YSZ6-F1
#
_entry.id   AF-A0A1F6YSZ6-F1
#
_cell.length_a   1.000
_cell.length_b   1.000
_cell.length_c   1.000
_cell.angle_alpha   90.00
_cell.angle_beta   90.00
_cell.angle_gamma   90.00
#
_symmetry.space_group_name_H-M   'P 1'
#
loop_
_entity.id
_entity.type
_entity.pdbx_description
1 polymer ?
#
loop_
_entity_poly.entity_id
_entity_poly.type
_entity_poly.pdbx_seq_one_letter_code
_entity_poly.pdbx_strand_id
1 'polypeptide(L)'
;MYVVKRSHHNPIIFPFKDHYWEAFATFNMSVIKKGKTYYGVYRAIGAEDKLRTPERMSIIGIGKGKDRVHFEDCAPFITPEEEWEKYGCEDPRITYFEGNYYTFYTALSKYPFEASGIKVAVAISKDLKKIDERHLVTSFNAKAMTLFPERVNGKVTAILSVNSDMPPAKVAIAQVDKIEELWNSKFWDEWYKNIDEHTIDFKRSPYDQIEVGATPIKTSHGWLLIYAHIQNYFPGSNFDRIFGIEGGLLDLNNPLNIVGRTRGPILVPQESY
;
A
#
# COMPACT_ATOMS: atom_id res chain seq x y z
N MET A 1 17.48 20.42 -6.31
CA MET A 1 17.01 20.28 -4.92
C MET A 1 15.50 20.34 -4.95
N TYR A 2 14.81 19.35 -4.40
CA TYR A 2 13.34 19.35 -4.34
C TYR A 2 12.90 20.19 -3.15
N VAL A 3 11.84 20.98 -3.32
CA VAL A 3 11.26 21.78 -2.23
C VAL A 3 9.92 21.16 -1.87
N VAL A 4 9.86 20.51 -0.70
CA VAL A 4 8.62 19.98 -0.15
C VAL A 4 8.12 20.91 0.95
N LYS A 5 6.87 21.35 0.83
CA LYS A 5 6.18 22.14 1.84
C LYS A 5 5.33 21.19 2.70
N ARG A 6 5.70 21.05 3.98
CA ARG A 6 4.88 20.32 4.96
C ARG A 6 3.67 21.17 5.33
N SER A 7 2.53 20.52 5.53
CA SER A 7 1.32 21.21 6.00
C SER A 7 1.51 21.65 7.45
N HIS A 8 1.06 22.85 7.78
CA HIS A 8 0.99 23.32 9.17
C HIS A 8 -0.08 22.58 10.00
N HIS A 9 -0.95 21.82 9.34
CA HIS A 9 -1.96 20.96 9.98
C HIS A 9 -1.42 19.56 10.34
N ASN A 10 -0.14 19.26 10.10
CA ASN A 10 0.41 17.96 10.46
C ASN A 10 0.43 17.79 12.01
N PRO A 11 0.12 16.59 12.53
CA PRO A 11 -0.28 15.38 11.80
C PRO A 11 -1.75 15.41 11.32
N ILE A 12 -1.97 14.99 10.06
CA ILE A 12 -3.30 14.99 9.40
C ILE A 12 -4.28 13.98 10.02
N ILE A 13 -3.76 12.87 10.51
CA ILE A 13 -4.50 11.84 11.24
C ILE A 13 -3.70 11.51 12.49
N PHE A 14 -4.37 11.36 13.62
CA PHE A 14 -3.75 11.03 14.90
C PHE A 14 -4.67 10.09 15.68
N PRO A 15 -4.13 9.23 16.56
CA PRO A 15 -4.93 8.28 17.32
C PRO A 15 -5.87 9.00 18.29
N PHE A 16 -7.12 8.54 18.35
CA PHE A 16 -8.09 9.02 19.31
C PHE A 16 -8.29 7.98 20.42
N LYS A 17 -7.91 8.32 21.65
CA LYS A 17 -7.86 7.37 22.77
C LYS A 17 -9.21 6.75 23.13
N ASP A 18 -10.30 7.48 22.91
CA ASP A 18 -11.66 7.01 23.19
C ASP A 18 -12.16 6.03 22.12
N HIS A 19 -11.47 5.91 20.99
CA HIS A 19 -11.71 4.89 19.97
C HIS A 19 -10.75 3.72 20.17
N TYR A 20 -11.20 2.69 20.89
CA TYR A 20 -10.38 1.53 21.25
C TYR A 20 -9.60 0.90 20.08
N TRP A 21 -10.17 0.91 18.87
CA TRP A 21 -9.60 0.30 17.67
C TRP A 21 -8.49 1.11 16.99
N GLU A 22 -8.31 2.39 17.34
CA GLU A 22 -7.24 3.27 16.86
C GLU A 22 -6.45 3.96 17.97
N ALA A 23 -6.68 3.59 19.22
CA ALA A 23 -6.16 4.28 20.40
C ALA A 23 -4.63 4.30 20.51
N PHE A 24 -3.91 3.37 19.86
CA PHE A 24 -2.45 3.31 19.95
C PHE A 24 -1.76 4.13 18.85
N ALA A 25 -2.13 3.93 17.58
CA ALA A 25 -1.50 4.63 16.46
C ALA A 25 -2.39 4.68 15.21
N THR A 26 -2.24 5.73 14.41
CA THR A 26 -2.90 5.90 13.10
C THR A 26 -1.88 6.39 12.07
N PHE A 27 -1.71 5.67 10.96
CA PHE A 27 -0.67 5.99 9.97
C PHE A 27 -0.94 5.30 8.62
N ASN A 28 -0.03 5.48 7.65
CA ASN A 28 -0.09 4.86 6.31
C ASN A 28 -1.41 5.10 5.57
N MET A 29 -1.90 6.34 5.61
CA MET A 29 -3.16 6.73 4.98
C MET A 29 -3.06 6.76 3.45
N SER A 30 -4.07 6.19 2.78
CA SER A 30 -4.37 6.34 1.37
C SER A 30 -5.65 7.16 1.20
N VAL A 31 -5.68 8.05 0.20
CA VAL A 31 -6.76 9.04 0.04
C VAL A 31 -7.41 8.89 -1.32
N ILE A 32 -8.74 8.95 -1.35
CA ILE A 32 -9.52 9.02 -2.58
C ILE A 32 -10.59 10.12 -2.51
N LYS A 33 -10.98 10.65 -3.67
CA LYS A 33 -12.04 11.65 -3.79
C LYS A 33 -13.29 11.03 -4.42
N LYS A 34 -14.45 11.22 -3.79
CA LYS A 34 -15.77 10.86 -4.31
C LYS A 34 -16.67 12.09 -4.32
N GLY A 35 -16.98 12.60 -5.52
CA GLY A 35 -17.71 13.85 -5.68
C GLY A 35 -16.95 15.02 -5.04
N LYS A 36 -17.52 15.64 -4.01
CA LYS A 36 -16.89 16.74 -3.25
C LYS A 36 -16.18 16.28 -1.96
N THR A 37 -16.31 15.01 -1.61
CA THR A 37 -15.81 14.47 -0.34
C THR A 37 -14.49 13.73 -0.57
N TYR A 38 -13.54 13.92 0.33
CA TYR A 38 -12.34 13.13 0.44
C TYR A 38 -12.56 12.01 1.45
N TYR A 39 -12.02 10.83 1.16
CA TYR A 39 -12.03 9.68 2.05
C TYR A 39 -10.58 9.28 2.30
N GLY A 40 -10.20 9.19 3.56
CA GLY A 40 -8.89 8.71 3.99
C GLY A 40 -9.07 7.33 4.60
N VAL A 41 -8.50 6.30 3.97
CA VAL A 41 -8.37 4.96 4.57
C VAL A 41 -6.98 4.83 5.14
N TYR A 42 -6.86 4.39 6.39
CA TYR A 42 -5.58 4.39 7.10
C TYR A 42 -5.44 3.18 8.00
N ARG A 43 -4.20 2.80 8.30
CA ARG A 43 -3.91 1.78 9.30
C ARG A 43 -4.14 2.37 10.69
N ALA A 44 -4.94 1.69 11.48
CA ALA A 44 -5.18 1.97 12.89
C ALA A 44 -4.66 0.79 13.72
N ILE A 45 -3.97 1.07 14.81
CA ILE A 45 -3.60 0.07 15.82
C ILE A 45 -4.43 0.34 17.08
N GLY A 46 -5.17 -0.67 17.49
CA GLY A 46 -5.99 -0.61 18.70
C GLY A 46 -5.18 -0.58 19.99
N ALA A 47 -5.87 -0.30 21.09
CA ALA A 47 -5.33 -0.46 22.42
C ALA A 47 -4.90 -1.91 22.67
N GLU A 48 -4.07 -2.07 23.69
CA GLU A 48 -3.58 -3.37 24.14
C GLU A 48 -4.72 -4.20 24.74
N ASP A 49 -4.91 -5.40 24.18
CA ASP A 49 -5.86 -6.40 24.63
C ASP A 49 -5.11 -7.63 25.14
N LYS A 50 -4.97 -7.78 26.46
CA LYS A 50 -4.23 -8.89 27.06
C LYS A 50 -4.92 -10.25 26.88
N LEU A 51 -6.17 -10.27 26.44
CA LEU A 51 -6.90 -11.50 26.16
C LEU A 51 -6.71 -11.97 24.72
N ARG A 52 -6.04 -11.19 23.87
CA ARG A 52 -5.81 -11.49 22.47
C ARG A 52 -4.33 -11.74 22.18
N THR A 53 -4.09 -12.60 21.19
CA THR A 53 -2.76 -12.83 20.62
C THR A 53 -2.84 -12.54 19.11
N PRO A 54 -2.15 -11.51 18.58
CA PRO A 54 -1.38 -10.50 19.28
C PRO A 54 -2.24 -9.56 20.15
N GLU A 55 -1.62 -8.97 21.18
CA GLU A 55 -2.30 -8.06 22.11
C GLU A 55 -2.82 -6.81 21.38
N ARG A 56 -2.15 -6.39 20.30
CA ARG A 56 -2.60 -5.29 19.44
C ARG A 56 -2.89 -5.78 18.03
N MET A 57 -3.91 -5.21 17.42
CA MET A 57 -4.35 -5.56 16.08
C MET A 57 -4.39 -4.31 15.25
N SER A 58 -3.83 -4.45 14.06
CA SER A 58 -3.98 -3.48 13.00
C SER A 58 -5.32 -3.72 12.30
N ILE A 59 -6.10 -2.66 12.14
CA ILE A 59 -7.27 -2.63 11.26
C ILE A 59 -7.15 -1.45 10.30
N ILE A 60 -8.06 -1.35 9.34
CA ILE A 60 -8.16 -0.19 8.47
C ILE A 60 -9.36 0.64 8.89
N GLY A 61 -9.11 1.88 9.27
CA GLY A 61 -10.13 2.90 9.48
C GLY A 61 -10.45 3.67 8.20
N ILE A 62 -11.61 4.33 8.17
CA ILE A 62 -11.99 5.29 7.14
C ILE A 62 -12.51 6.58 7.78
N GLY A 63 -12.02 7.72 7.30
CA GLY A 63 -12.50 9.05 7.68
C GLY A 63 -12.95 9.86 6.46
N LYS A 64 -13.81 10.86 6.67
CA LYS A 64 -14.33 11.75 5.62
C LYS A 64 -13.80 13.17 5.82
N GLY A 65 -13.31 13.76 4.75
CA GLY A 65 -12.84 15.14 4.72
C GLY A 65 -13.62 16.00 3.73
N LYS A 66 -13.84 17.26 4.10
CA LYS A 66 -14.28 18.32 3.16
C LYS A 66 -13.11 18.85 2.34
N ASP A 67 -11.89 18.64 2.83
CA ASP A 67 -10.63 19.01 2.19
C ASP A 67 -9.63 17.83 2.26
N ARG A 68 -8.34 18.10 2.03
CA ARG A 68 -7.29 17.09 1.99
C ARG A 68 -6.53 16.93 3.31
N VAL A 69 -6.92 17.67 4.36
CA VAL A 69 -6.13 17.82 5.60
C VAL A 69 -6.95 17.62 6.88
N HIS A 70 -8.28 17.69 6.82
CA HIS A 70 -9.17 17.40 7.95
C HIS A 70 -10.06 16.20 7.61
N PHE A 71 -9.92 15.12 8.38
CA PHE A 71 -10.75 13.92 8.28
C PHE A 71 -11.52 13.72 9.59
N GLU A 72 -12.84 13.59 9.46
CA GLU A 72 -13.81 13.43 10.55
C GLU A 72 -14.61 12.13 10.33
N ASP A 73 -15.57 11.83 11.21
CA ASP A 73 -16.42 10.63 11.13
C ASP A 73 -15.61 9.32 10.99
N CYS A 74 -14.47 9.23 11.67
CA CYS A 74 -13.58 8.08 11.62
C CYS A 74 -14.28 6.82 12.17
N ALA A 75 -14.26 5.74 11.38
CA ALA A 75 -14.86 4.46 11.75
C ALA A 75 -13.99 3.28 11.26
N PRO A 76 -14.08 2.10 11.90
CA PRO A 76 -13.55 0.86 11.33
C PRO A 76 -14.14 0.62 9.94
N PHE A 77 -13.29 0.23 8.98
CA PHE A 77 -13.70 -0.03 7.61
C PHE A 77 -13.37 -1.45 7.15
N ILE A 78 -12.14 -1.90 7.39
CA ILE A 78 -11.72 -3.29 7.14
C ILE A 78 -11.14 -3.83 8.44
N THR A 79 -11.92 -4.69 9.08
CA THR A 79 -11.51 -5.50 10.23
C THR A 79 -11.32 -6.95 9.80
N PRO A 80 -10.51 -7.75 10.54
CA PRO A 80 -10.35 -9.16 10.25
C PRO A 80 -11.68 -9.92 10.29
N GLU A 81 -12.05 -10.53 9.17
CA GLU A 81 -13.22 -11.42 9.04
C GLU A 81 -12.82 -12.79 8.49
N GLU A 82 -11.65 -12.88 7.86
CA GLU A 82 -11.19 -14.06 7.13
C GLU A 82 -9.90 -14.67 7.73
N GLU A 83 -9.67 -15.96 7.52
CA GLU A 83 -8.50 -16.67 8.08
C GLU A 83 -7.16 -16.10 7.60
N TRP A 84 -7.11 -15.54 6.39
CA TRP A 84 -5.88 -14.96 5.84
C TRP A 84 -5.51 -13.60 6.43
N GLU A 85 -6.39 -12.98 7.21
CA GLU A 85 -6.19 -11.65 7.81
C GLU A 85 -6.46 -11.63 9.32
N LYS A 86 -6.66 -12.79 9.94
CA LYS A 86 -7.11 -12.92 11.34
C LYS A 86 -6.25 -12.20 12.39
N TYR A 87 -5.00 -11.86 12.07
CA TYR A 87 -4.10 -11.12 12.96
C TYR A 87 -3.90 -9.65 12.58
N GLY A 88 -4.47 -9.18 11.47
CA GLY A 88 -4.50 -7.77 11.13
C GLY A 88 -4.64 -7.48 9.63
N CYS A 89 -5.19 -6.29 9.37
CA CYS A 89 -5.31 -5.68 8.05
C CYS A 89 -4.48 -4.39 8.05
N GLU A 90 -3.50 -4.27 7.15
CA GLU A 90 -2.50 -3.19 7.23
C GLU A 90 -2.33 -2.42 5.92
N ASP A 91 -1.95 -1.16 6.07
CA ASP A 91 -1.37 -0.32 5.03
C ASP A 91 -2.20 -0.27 3.73
N PRO A 92 -3.42 0.30 3.79
CA PRO A 92 -4.35 0.28 2.67
C PRO A 92 -3.83 1.11 1.49
N ARG A 93 -4.14 0.67 0.26
CA ARG A 93 -4.14 1.52 -0.94
C ARG A 93 -5.48 1.42 -1.63
N ILE A 94 -6.18 2.56 -1.74
CA ILE A 94 -7.49 2.63 -2.35
C ILE A 94 -7.44 3.24 -3.76
N THR A 95 -8.11 2.59 -4.70
CA THR A 95 -8.26 3.06 -6.08
C THR A 95 -9.71 2.88 -6.52
N TYR A 96 -10.27 3.89 -7.20
CA TYR A 96 -11.54 3.75 -7.90
C TYR A 96 -11.29 3.30 -9.33
N PHE A 97 -11.91 2.21 -9.74
CA PHE A 97 -11.69 1.60 -11.03
C PHE A 97 -12.98 0.91 -11.50
N GLU A 98 -13.36 1.13 -12.75
CA GLU A 98 -14.49 0.46 -13.43
C GLU A 98 -15.78 0.33 -12.58
N GLY A 99 -16.11 1.36 -11.79
CA GLY A 99 -17.35 1.43 -11.01
C GLY A 99 -17.25 1.07 -9.54
N ASN A 100 -16.11 0.56 -9.07
CA ASN A 100 -15.92 0.13 -7.68
C ASN A 100 -14.69 0.76 -7.03
N TYR A 101 -14.67 0.78 -5.70
CA TYR A 101 -13.51 1.13 -4.89
C TYR A 101 -12.80 -0.15 -4.43
N TYR A 102 -11.56 -0.31 -4.88
CA TYR A 102 -10.70 -1.43 -4.50
C TYR A 102 -9.70 -0.95 -3.47
N THR A 103 -9.75 -1.53 -2.27
CA THR A 103 -8.77 -1.29 -1.22
C THR A 103 -7.88 -2.51 -1.10
N PHE A 104 -6.67 -2.44 -1.64
CA PHE A 104 -5.65 -3.46 -1.43
C PHE A 104 -4.97 -3.24 -0.09
N TYR A 105 -4.67 -4.30 0.63
CA TYR A 105 -4.07 -4.24 1.95
C TYR A 105 -3.21 -5.46 2.24
N THR A 106 -2.32 -5.34 3.22
CA THR A 106 -1.52 -6.45 3.74
C THR A 106 -2.37 -7.23 4.75
N ALA A 107 -2.56 -8.51 4.50
CA ALA A 107 -3.29 -9.44 5.35
C ALA A 107 -2.32 -10.31 6.17
N LEU A 108 -2.52 -10.35 7.48
CA LEU A 108 -1.69 -11.11 8.41
C LEU A 108 -2.42 -12.37 8.88
N SER A 109 -1.94 -13.53 8.45
CA SER A 109 -2.57 -14.85 8.70
C SER A 109 -1.88 -15.69 9.77
N LYS A 110 -0.65 -15.34 10.18
CA LYS A 110 0.14 -16.09 11.16
C LYS A 110 0.67 -15.21 12.29
N TYR A 111 0.81 -15.83 13.46
CA TYR A 111 1.47 -15.26 14.64
C TYR A 111 2.31 -16.34 15.36
N PRO A 112 3.56 -16.07 15.81
CA PRO A 112 4.34 -14.85 15.59
C PRO A 112 4.46 -14.49 14.10
N PHE A 113 4.61 -13.20 13.79
CA PHE A 113 4.60 -12.74 12.41
C PHE A 113 5.80 -13.29 11.63
N GLU A 114 5.53 -13.85 10.46
CA GLU A 114 6.53 -14.40 9.56
C GLU A 114 6.13 -14.17 8.11
N ALA A 115 7.12 -14.13 7.21
CA ALA A 115 6.92 -13.76 5.80
C ALA A 115 5.84 -14.61 5.09
N SER A 116 5.75 -15.90 5.40
CA SER A 116 4.75 -16.81 4.80
C SER A 116 3.31 -16.48 5.21
N GLY A 117 3.13 -15.75 6.30
CA GLY A 117 1.85 -15.30 6.82
C GLY A 117 1.41 -13.92 6.33
N ILE A 118 2.25 -13.23 5.57
CA ILE A 118 2.04 -11.86 5.08
C ILE A 118 1.70 -11.93 3.59
N LYS A 119 0.48 -11.55 3.22
CA LYS A 119 0.00 -11.61 1.84
C LYS A 119 -0.76 -10.33 1.49
N VAL A 120 -1.07 -10.13 0.21
CA VAL A 120 -1.99 -9.07 -0.21
C VAL A 120 -3.41 -9.64 -0.29
N ALA A 121 -4.38 -8.87 0.18
CA ALA A 121 -5.80 -9.07 -0.04
C ALA A 121 -6.44 -7.80 -0.62
N VAL A 122 -7.67 -7.92 -1.11
CA VAL A 122 -8.46 -6.80 -1.62
C VAL A 122 -9.85 -6.81 -1.02
N ALA A 123 -10.31 -5.64 -0.59
CA ALA A 123 -11.68 -5.39 -0.18
C ALA A 123 -12.34 -4.46 -1.20
N ILE A 124 -13.54 -4.82 -1.65
CA ILE A 124 -14.28 -4.13 -2.71
C ILE A 124 -15.48 -3.45 -2.09
N SER A 125 -15.68 -2.17 -2.39
CA SER A 125 -16.83 -1.39 -1.96
C SER A 125 -17.42 -0.59 -3.11
N LYS A 126 -18.74 -0.57 -3.23
CA LYS A 126 -19.44 0.32 -4.19
C LYS A 126 -19.57 1.74 -3.67
N ASP A 127 -19.61 1.94 -2.36
CA ASP A 127 -20.05 3.20 -1.78
C ASP A 127 -19.16 3.80 -0.68
N LEU A 128 -18.10 3.11 -0.27
CA LEU A 128 -17.20 3.46 0.84
C LEU A 128 -17.89 3.45 2.22
N LYS A 129 -19.05 2.78 2.35
CA LYS A 129 -19.74 2.62 3.63
C LYS A 129 -19.66 1.19 4.15
N LYS A 130 -19.67 0.21 3.24
CA LYS A 130 -19.51 -1.20 3.56
C LYS A 130 -18.61 -1.91 2.56
N ILE A 131 -18.05 -3.03 2.96
CA ILE A 131 -17.35 -3.96 2.06
C ILE A 131 -18.40 -4.91 1.46
N ASP A 132 -18.43 -5.00 0.14
CA ASP A 132 -19.33 -5.87 -0.61
C ASP A 132 -18.69 -7.25 -0.84
N GLU A 133 -17.37 -7.28 -1.10
CA GLU A 133 -16.61 -8.50 -1.35
C GLU A 133 -15.18 -8.39 -0.80
N ARG A 134 -14.58 -9.53 -0.46
CA ARG A 134 -13.17 -9.65 -0.07
C ARG A 134 -12.55 -10.84 -0.77
N HIS A 135 -11.30 -10.70 -1.20
CA HIS A 135 -10.56 -11.78 -1.85
C HIS A 135 -9.09 -11.78 -1.40
N LEU A 136 -8.53 -12.97 -1.17
CA LEU A 136 -7.08 -13.13 -1.06
C LEU A 136 -6.47 -12.98 -2.47
N VAL A 137 -5.46 -12.13 -2.60
CA VAL A 137 -4.86 -11.79 -3.90
C VAL A 137 -3.63 -12.66 -4.12
N THR A 138 -2.59 -12.56 -3.28
CA THR A 138 -1.32 -13.27 -3.50
C THR A 138 -1.23 -14.58 -2.72
N SER A 139 -0.56 -15.59 -3.29
CA SER A 139 -0.20 -16.84 -2.60
C SER A 139 1.14 -16.76 -1.85
N PHE A 140 1.95 -15.74 -2.16
CA PHE A 140 3.33 -15.51 -1.67
C PHE A 140 3.46 -14.22 -0.83
N ASN A 141 4.65 -14.01 -0.24
CA ASN A 141 4.97 -12.81 0.53
C ASN A 141 4.90 -11.56 -0.36
N ALA A 142 3.94 -10.69 -0.08
CA ALA A 142 3.77 -9.44 -0.80
C ALA A 142 3.09 -8.39 0.09
N LYS A 143 3.36 -7.13 -0.23
CA LYS A 143 2.83 -5.95 0.46
C LYS A 143 2.56 -4.83 -0.56
N ALA A 144 1.91 -3.78 -0.07
CA ALA A 144 1.84 -2.49 -0.75
C ALA A 144 1.30 -2.53 -2.19
N MET A 145 0.40 -3.46 -2.49
CA MET A 145 -0.22 -3.53 -3.81
C MET A 145 -1.17 -2.36 -4.03
N THR A 146 -1.23 -1.85 -5.26
CA THR A 146 -2.23 -0.87 -5.68
C THR A 146 -2.55 -1.03 -7.15
N LEU A 147 -3.77 -0.64 -7.53
CA LEU A 147 -4.24 -0.65 -8.90
C LEU A 147 -3.92 0.68 -9.58
N PHE A 148 -3.59 0.63 -10.86
CA PHE A 148 -3.63 1.83 -11.70
C PHE A 148 -5.09 2.29 -11.84
N PRO A 149 -5.37 3.61 -11.83
CA PRO A 149 -6.74 4.13 -11.82
C PRO A 149 -7.49 3.96 -13.16
N GLU A 150 -6.82 3.44 -14.19
CA GLU A 150 -7.42 3.10 -15.48
C GLU A 150 -6.64 1.94 -16.13
N ARG A 151 -7.20 1.35 -17.19
CA ARG A 151 -6.52 0.30 -17.95
C ARG A 151 -5.29 0.85 -18.67
N VAL A 152 -4.18 0.14 -18.58
CA VAL A 152 -2.94 0.46 -19.31
C VAL A 152 -2.87 -0.43 -20.52
N ASN A 153 -2.90 0.16 -21.72
CA ASN A 153 -2.95 -0.57 -22.99
C ASN A 153 -4.04 -1.67 -23.03
N GLY A 154 -5.24 -1.35 -22.52
CA GLY A 154 -6.39 -2.26 -22.48
C GLY A 154 -6.39 -3.28 -21.32
N LYS A 155 -5.32 -3.38 -20.54
CA LYS A 155 -5.20 -4.33 -19.42
C LYS A 155 -5.50 -3.69 -18.08
N VAL A 156 -6.14 -4.44 -17.19
CA VAL A 156 -6.17 -4.13 -15.76
C VAL A 156 -4.73 -4.26 -15.25
N THR A 157 -4.21 -3.20 -14.63
CA THR A 157 -2.78 -3.14 -14.25
C THR A 157 -2.66 -2.84 -12.76
N ALA A 158 -1.85 -3.64 -12.07
CA ALA A 158 -1.52 -3.45 -10.67
C ALA A 158 0.00 -3.45 -10.47
N ILE A 159 0.46 -2.76 -9.44
CA ILE A 159 1.85 -2.74 -8.99
C ILE A 159 1.91 -3.19 -7.53
N LEU A 160 2.90 -4.00 -7.17
CA LEU A 160 3.06 -4.53 -5.82
C LEU A 160 4.53 -4.69 -5.42
N SER A 161 4.77 -4.76 -4.11
CA SER A 161 6.08 -5.10 -3.55
C SER A 161 6.07 -6.57 -3.16
N VAL A 162 6.96 -7.35 -3.77
CA VAL A 162 7.05 -8.80 -3.60
C VAL A 162 8.27 -9.12 -2.75
N ASN A 163 8.14 -10.11 -1.87
CA ASN A 163 9.24 -10.66 -1.08
C ASN A 163 9.90 -9.63 -0.15
N SER A 164 9.14 -8.61 0.29
CA SER A 164 9.61 -7.55 1.19
C SER A 164 10.14 -8.07 2.53
N ASP A 165 9.63 -9.22 3.00
CA ASP A 165 10.07 -9.88 4.24
C ASP A 165 10.80 -11.21 3.97
N MET A 166 11.00 -11.57 2.70
CA MET A 166 11.68 -12.80 2.27
C MET A 166 12.55 -12.54 1.04
N PRO A 167 13.69 -11.83 1.18
CA PRO A 167 14.48 -11.37 0.04
C PRO A 167 14.87 -12.50 -0.93
N PRO A 168 15.01 -12.22 -2.25
CA PRO A 168 15.16 -10.89 -2.84
C PRO A 168 13.84 -10.14 -3.05
N ALA A 169 13.76 -8.93 -2.49
CA ALA A 169 12.60 -8.05 -2.66
C ALA A 169 12.60 -7.37 -4.04
N LYS A 170 11.40 -7.26 -4.63
CA LYS A 170 11.16 -6.71 -5.98
C LYS A 170 9.91 -5.83 -5.97
N VAL A 171 9.89 -4.82 -6.84
CA VAL A 171 8.65 -4.15 -7.24
C VAL A 171 8.28 -4.70 -8.60
N ALA A 172 7.02 -5.06 -8.78
CA ALA A 172 6.59 -5.75 -10.00
C ALA A 172 5.20 -5.30 -10.46
N ILE A 173 4.90 -5.55 -11.73
CA ILE A 173 3.64 -5.22 -12.38
C ILE A 173 2.88 -6.51 -12.74
N ALA A 174 1.59 -6.55 -12.41
CA ALA A 174 0.68 -7.57 -12.90
C ALA A 174 -0.31 -6.95 -13.90
N GLN A 175 -0.50 -7.59 -15.05
CA GLN A 175 -1.47 -7.19 -16.06
C GLN A 175 -2.40 -8.35 -16.41
N VAL A 176 -3.70 -8.11 -16.36
CA VAL A 176 -4.75 -9.10 -16.64
C VAL A 176 -5.86 -8.48 -17.49
N ASP A 177 -6.70 -9.31 -18.11
CA ASP A 177 -7.82 -8.82 -18.93
C ASP A 177 -9.02 -8.44 -18.07
N LYS A 178 -9.28 -9.25 -17.04
CA LYS A 178 -10.40 -9.11 -16.11
C LYS A 178 -9.90 -8.94 -14.68
N ILE A 179 -10.55 -8.06 -13.92
CA ILE A 179 -10.12 -7.73 -12.56
C ILE A 179 -10.12 -8.97 -11.65
N GLU A 180 -11.02 -9.92 -11.91
CA GLU A 180 -11.19 -11.17 -11.17
C GLU A 180 -9.97 -12.10 -11.24
N GLU A 181 -9.14 -11.94 -12.26
CA GLU A 181 -7.91 -12.72 -12.39
C GLU A 181 -6.89 -12.36 -11.31
N LEU A 182 -6.98 -11.15 -10.71
CA LEU A 182 -6.10 -10.74 -9.60
C LEU A 182 -6.34 -11.51 -8.30
N TRP A 183 -7.43 -12.27 -8.16
CA TRP A 183 -7.63 -13.18 -7.02
C TRP A 183 -7.73 -14.64 -7.46
N ASN A 184 -7.15 -14.96 -8.62
CA ASN A 184 -6.96 -16.33 -9.07
C ASN A 184 -5.56 -16.81 -8.65
N SER A 185 -5.50 -17.80 -7.77
CA SER A 185 -4.22 -18.36 -7.31
C SER A 185 -3.38 -18.95 -8.43
N LYS A 186 -3.98 -19.56 -9.46
CA LYS A 186 -3.25 -20.15 -10.59
C LYS A 186 -2.55 -19.09 -11.42
N PHE A 187 -3.16 -17.91 -11.58
CA PHE A 187 -2.52 -16.79 -12.24
C PHE A 187 -1.27 -16.37 -11.48
N TRP A 188 -1.38 -16.18 -10.16
CA TRP A 188 -0.26 -15.76 -9.32
C TRP A 188 0.84 -16.79 -9.20
N ASP A 189 0.52 -18.08 -9.14
CA ASP A 189 1.52 -19.14 -9.07
C ASP A 189 2.36 -19.20 -10.34
N GLU A 190 1.78 -18.94 -11.51
CA GLU A 190 2.52 -18.88 -12.78
C GLU A 190 3.25 -17.55 -12.96
N TRP A 191 2.60 -16.43 -12.62
CA TRP A 191 3.19 -15.09 -12.64
C TRP A 191 4.43 -15.02 -11.74
N TYR A 192 4.38 -15.64 -10.55
CA TYR A 192 5.48 -15.61 -9.58
C TYR A 192 6.70 -16.42 -10.03
N LYS A 193 6.52 -17.51 -10.79
CA LYS A 193 7.64 -18.25 -11.39
C LYS A 193 8.45 -17.40 -12.36
N ASN A 194 7.76 -16.49 -13.06
CA ASN A 194 8.34 -15.61 -14.08
C ASN A 194 8.47 -14.16 -13.59
N ILE A 195 8.58 -13.94 -12.27
CA ILE A 195 8.56 -12.61 -11.64
C ILE A 195 9.59 -11.63 -12.21
N ASP A 196 10.73 -12.12 -12.70
CA ASP A 196 11.78 -11.29 -13.29
C ASP A 196 11.31 -10.55 -14.56
N GLU A 197 10.40 -11.14 -15.34
CA GLU A 197 9.79 -10.51 -16.52
C GLU A 197 8.82 -9.38 -16.16
N HIS A 198 8.40 -9.34 -14.90
CA HIS A 198 7.40 -8.41 -14.38
C HIS A 198 8.01 -7.32 -13.48
N THR A 199 9.33 -7.34 -13.28
CA THR A 199 10.00 -6.51 -12.29
C THR A 199 10.38 -5.14 -12.85
N ILE A 200 10.22 -4.10 -12.03
CA ILE A 200 10.81 -2.78 -12.22
C ILE A 200 11.82 -2.50 -11.11
N ASP A 201 13.00 -1.99 -11.45
CA ASP A 201 14.08 -1.80 -10.48
C ASP A 201 14.44 -0.33 -10.28
N PHE A 202 14.11 0.17 -9.10
CA PHE A 202 14.52 1.49 -8.62
C PHE A 202 15.73 1.44 -7.69
N LYS A 203 16.21 0.24 -7.31
CA LYS A 203 17.34 0.10 -6.38
C LYS A 203 18.60 0.71 -6.96
N ARG A 204 19.40 1.31 -6.08
CA ARG A 204 20.75 1.80 -6.41
C ARG A 204 21.83 0.86 -5.91
N SER A 205 21.47 -0.01 -4.96
CA SER A 205 22.33 -0.97 -4.30
C SER A 205 21.54 -2.25 -4.00
N PRO A 206 22.18 -3.44 -3.99
CA PRO A 206 21.52 -4.68 -3.60
C PRO A 206 21.02 -4.69 -2.14
N TYR A 207 21.53 -3.78 -1.29
CA TYR A 207 21.12 -3.66 0.11
C TYR A 207 19.89 -2.76 0.31
N ASP A 208 19.43 -2.09 -0.75
CA ASP A 208 18.28 -1.20 -0.69
C ASP A 208 16.96 -1.98 -0.71
N GLN A 209 15.96 -1.43 -0.02
CA GLN A 209 14.58 -1.87 -0.09
C GLN A 209 13.74 -0.80 -0.80
N ILE A 210 12.91 -1.23 -1.75
CA ILE A 210 11.90 -0.40 -2.40
C ILE A 210 10.53 -0.93 -2.02
N GLU A 211 9.63 -0.04 -1.64
CA GLU A 211 8.24 -0.38 -1.39
C GLU A 211 7.31 0.63 -2.08
N VAL A 212 6.29 0.11 -2.75
CA VAL A 212 5.27 0.92 -3.43
C VAL A 212 4.56 1.82 -2.40
N GLY A 213 4.52 3.11 -2.67
CA GLY A 213 3.86 4.08 -1.79
C GLY A 213 2.42 4.29 -2.21
N ALA A 214 2.20 5.40 -2.93
CA ALA A 214 0.87 5.83 -3.35
C ALA A 214 0.43 5.18 -4.67
N THR A 215 -0.89 5.17 -4.90
CA THR A 215 -1.50 4.83 -6.19
C THR A 215 -0.86 5.63 -7.32
N PRO A 216 -0.46 5.01 -8.45
CA PRO A 216 0.10 5.71 -9.60
C PRO A 216 -0.81 6.81 -10.13
N ILE A 217 -0.24 7.96 -10.45
CA ILE A 217 -0.98 9.11 -10.98
C ILE A 217 -0.63 9.29 -12.46
N LYS A 218 -1.64 9.27 -13.33
CA LYS A 218 -1.43 9.55 -14.75
C LYS A 218 -0.99 11.00 -14.96
N THR A 219 0.04 11.21 -15.76
CA THR A 219 0.45 12.53 -16.24
C THR A 219 0.61 12.52 -17.76
N SER A 220 0.83 13.69 -18.38
CA SER A 220 1.18 13.75 -19.80
C SER A 220 2.54 13.13 -20.14
N HIS A 221 3.37 12.83 -19.14
CA HIS A 221 4.74 12.35 -19.33
C HIS A 221 4.93 10.88 -18.93
N GLY A 222 3.90 10.23 -18.36
CA GLY A 222 4.03 8.91 -17.73
C GLY A 222 3.17 8.75 -16.49
N TRP A 223 3.22 7.56 -15.91
CA TRP A 223 2.64 7.24 -14.61
C TRP A 223 3.59 7.64 -13.49
N LEU A 224 3.23 8.67 -12.73
CA LEU A 224 3.98 9.09 -11.56
C LEU A 224 3.75 8.08 -10.43
N LEU A 225 4.82 7.39 -10.04
CA LEU A 225 4.88 6.50 -8.90
C LEU A 225 5.62 7.18 -7.75
N ILE A 226 4.97 7.26 -6.58
CA ILE A 226 5.62 7.68 -5.34
C ILE A 226 5.89 6.44 -4.51
N TYR A 227 7.16 6.20 -4.16
CA TYR A 227 7.60 4.98 -3.49
C TYR A 227 8.57 5.30 -2.33
N ALA A 228 8.65 4.39 -1.38
CA ALA A 228 9.66 4.43 -0.33
C ALA A 228 10.95 3.77 -0.86
N HIS A 229 12.08 4.46 -0.68
CA HIS A 229 13.42 3.95 -0.92
C HIS A 229 14.16 3.96 0.41
N ILE A 230 14.39 2.77 0.96
CA ILE A 230 15.13 2.58 2.19
C ILE A 230 16.51 2.07 1.84
N GLN A 231 17.50 2.95 1.91
CA GLN A 231 18.88 2.59 1.62
C GLN A 231 19.46 1.80 2.78
N ASN A 232 20.35 0.85 2.49
CA ASN A 232 21.05 0.04 3.50
C ASN A 232 20.10 -0.77 4.40
N TYR A 233 18.95 -1.20 3.86
CA TYR A 233 17.92 -1.90 4.63
C TYR A 233 18.35 -3.32 5.01
N PHE A 234 18.85 -4.09 4.04
CA PHE A 234 19.23 -5.48 4.22
C PHE A 234 20.61 -5.64 4.85
N PRO A 235 20.85 -6.74 5.60
CA PRO A 235 22.16 -7.04 6.17
C PRO A 235 23.28 -7.03 5.12
N GLY A 236 24.48 -6.61 5.52
CA GLY A 236 25.65 -6.53 4.65
C GLY A 236 26.01 -5.12 4.18
N SER A 237 25.14 -4.13 4.40
CA SER A 237 25.57 -2.72 4.35
C SER A 237 26.24 -2.33 5.66
N ASN A 238 27.42 -1.70 5.57
CA ASN A 238 28.13 -1.12 6.72
C ASN A 238 27.68 0.33 7.01
N PHE A 239 26.57 0.77 6.42
CA PHE A 239 26.03 2.12 6.54
C PHE A 239 24.68 2.10 7.25
N ASP A 240 24.34 3.23 7.87
CA ASP A 240 23.04 3.42 8.51
C ASP A 240 21.89 3.34 7.50
N ARG A 241 20.73 2.88 7.97
CA ARG A 241 19.49 2.87 7.20
C ARG A 241 19.03 4.30 6.94
N ILE A 242 18.77 4.61 5.67
CA ILE A 242 18.26 5.93 5.28
C ILE A 242 16.88 5.75 4.65
N PHE A 243 15.86 6.25 5.33
CA PHE A 243 14.49 6.22 4.83
C PHE A 243 14.20 7.48 3.99
N GLY A 244 13.70 7.29 2.78
CA GLY A 244 13.30 8.38 1.90
C GLY A 244 12.08 8.03 1.06
N ILE A 245 11.31 9.06 0.70
CA ILE A 245 10.28 8.96 -0.33
C ILE A 245 10.84 9.52 -1.62
N GLU A 246 10.58 8.84 -2.72
CA GLU A 246 11.08 9.14 -4.04
C GLU A 246 9.99 9.07 -5.11
N GLY A 247 10.30 9.63 -6.28
CA GLY A 247 9.40 9.67 -7.43
C GLY A 247 10.00 8.95 -8.63
N GLY A 248 9.22 8.06 -9.23
CA GLY A 248 9.49 7.40 -10.50
C GLY A 248 8.44 7.78 -11.53
N LEU A 249 8.80 7.73 -12.80
CA LEU A 249 7.89 7.94 -13.92
C LEU A 249 7.96 6.68 -14.79
N LEU A 250 6.85 5.98 -14.92
CA LEU A 250 6.71 4.79 -15.77
C LEU A 250 6.09 5.18 -17.11
N ASP A 251 6.44 4.51 -18.20
CA ASP A 251 5.87 4.76 -19.52
C ASP A 251 4.34 4.55 -19.54
N LEU A 252 3.63 5.38 -20.31
CA LEU A 252 2.16 5.37 -20.35
C LEU A 252 1.57 4.08 -20.93
N ASN A 253 2.30 3.42 -21.83
CA ASN A 253 1.83 2.24 -22.55
C ASN A 253 2.44 0.96 -21.99
N ASN A 254 3.70 1.00 -21.56
CA ASN A 254 4.39 -0.12 -20.95
C ASN A 254 4.98 0.26 -19.57
N PRO A 255 4.25 0.02 -18.47
CA PRO A 255 4.66 0.46 -17.14
C PRO A 255 5.89 -0.29 -16.59
N LEU A 256 6.41 -1.30 -17.29
CA LEU A 256 7.72 -1.92 -16.98
C LEU A 256 8.89 -0.99 -17.34
N ASN A 257 8.68 0.01 -18.19
CA ASN A 257 9.71 0.95 -18.60
C ASN A 257 9.73 2.17 -17.67
N ILE A 258 10.85 2.39 -16.98
CA ILE A 258 11.11 3.61 -16.21
C ILE A 258 11.62 4.69 -17.16
N VAL A 259 10.84 5.75 -17.37
CA VAL A 259 11.19 6.90 -18.24
C VAL A 259 11.76 8.08 -17.46
N GLY A 260 11.66 8.06 -16.12
CA GLY A 260 12.23 9.08 -15.25
C GLY A 260 12.28 8.63 -13.80
N ARG A 261 13.21 9.21 -13.03
CA ARG A 261 13.29 9.00 -11.58
C ARG A 261 14.00 10.16 -10.89
N THR A 262 13.67 10.37 -9.62
CA THR A 262 14.39 11.28 -8.75
C THR A 262 15.81 10.78 -8.48
N ARG A 263 16.77 11.69 -8.31
CA ARG A 263 18.18 11.35 -8.01
C ARG A 263 18.45 11.11 -6.52
N GLY A 264 17.43 11.27 -5.69
CA GLY A 264 17.47 11.11 -4.25
C GLY A 264 16.09 11.43 -3.65
N PRO A 265 15.95 11.36 -2.32
CA PRO A 265 14.67 11.53 -1.66
C PRO A 265 14.08 12.92 -1.89
N ILE A 266 12.79 12.96 -2.21
CA ILE A 266 11.98 14.19 -2.22
C ILE A 266 11.50 14.52 -0.80
N LEU A 267 11.31 13.51 0.06
CA LEU A 267 10.92 13.67 1.46
C LEU A 267 11.71 12.69 2.34
N VAL A 268 12.18 13.16 3.49
CA VAL A 268 12.86 12.36 4.52
C VAL A 268 12.23 12.65 5.90
N PRO A 269 12.38 11.76 6.89
CA PRO A 269 11.97 12.04 8.26
C PRO A 269 12.74 13.25 8.82
N GLN A 270 12.02 14.28 9.27
CA GLN A 270 12.60 15.49 9.88
C GLN A 270 11.79 16.00 11.08
N GLU A 271 10.61 15.43 11.31
CA GLU A 271 9.65 15.87 12.31
C GLU A 271 9.38 14.71 13.28
N SER A 272 8.83 15.00 14.46
CA SER A 272 8.64 14.03 15.54
C SER A 272 7.33 13.24 15.50
N TYR A 273 6.43 13.60 14.58
CA TYR A 273 5.11 12.98 14.45
C TYR A 273 5.13 11.74 13.57
#